data_AF-A0A6A3RLS6-F1
#
_entry.id   AF-A0A6A3RLS6-F1
#
_cell.length_a   1.000
_cell.length_b   1.000
_cell.length_c   1.000
_cell.angle_alpha   90.00
_cell.angle_beta   90.00
_cell.angle_gamma   90.00
#
_symmetry.space_group_name_H-M   'P 1'
#
loop_
_entity.id
_entity.type
_entity.pdbx_description
1 polymer ?
#
loop_
_entity_poly.entity_id
_entity_poly.type
_entity_poly.pdbx_seq_one_letter_code
_entity_poly.pdbx_strand_id
1 'polypeptide(L)'
;MHSRPSPDGSSACLTHEDEQWRVQYCDVLKRFINLLRAKPLLERLAGAESIAYTFQELNSKLDEICVGVGAMDSSAQGQWQTHWARNCQVQATQLEAQVQATDPSLIIRQLRGEKEVTKVMLDMSSSLEADPSTRLADLKRATLERLRLYLGLDTSANVAERNFKWYIPERGVEIGCDR
;
A
#
# COMPACT_ATOMS: atom_id res chain seq x y z
N MET A 1 43.71 -42.02 -37.05
CA MET A 1 43.60 -40.57 -36.81
C MET A 1 42.13 -40.23 -36.72
N HIS A 2 41.60 -40.06 -35.51
CA HIS A 2 40.20 -39.70 -35.29
C HIS A 2 40.12 -38.19 -35.05
N SER A 3 39.57 -37.48 -36.02
CA SER A 3 39.23 -36.06 -35.88
C SER A 3 38.09 -35.94 -34.88
N ARG A 4 38.37 -35.31 -33.73
CA ARG A 4 37.33 -34.83 -32.81
C ARG A 4 36.66 -33.60 -33.44
N PRO A 5 35.33 -33.46 -33.37
CA PRO A 5 34.69 -32.20 -33.70
C PRO A 5 34.98 -31.19 -32.58
N SER A 6 35.41 -29.99 -32.95
CA SER A 6 35.49 -28.84 -32.05
C SER A 6 34.10 -28.51 -31.50
N PRO A 7 33.97 -28.21 -30.20
CA PRO A 7 32.75 -27.60 -29.71
C PRO A 7 32.82 -26.12 -30.07
N ASP A 8 32.18 -25.73 -31.16
CA ASP A 8 31.79 -24.33 -31.35
C ASP A 8 30.78 -24.02 -30.24
N GLY A 9 31.32 -23.60 -29.10
CA GLY A 9 30.60 -22.83 -28.11
C GLY A 9 30.22 -21.51 -28.75
N SER A 10 29.10 -21.50 -29.47
CA SER A 10 28.32 -20.30 -29.71
C SER A 10 27.82 -19.82 -28.35
N SER A 11 28.70 -19.14 -27.62
CA SER A 11 28.28 -18.16 -26.62
C SER A 11 27.61 -17.06 -27.42
N ALA A 12 26.30 -17.21 -27.64
CA ALA A 12 25.48 -16.19 -28.27
C ALA A 12 25.78 -14.86 -27.56
N CYS A 13 26.40 -13.93 -28.28
CA CYS A 13 26.58 -12.57 -27.82
C CYS A 13 25.17 -12.00 -27.69
N LEU A 14 24.66 -11.91 -26.46
CA LEU A 14 23.37 -11.26 -26.19
C LEU A 14 23.42 -9.88 -26.83
N THR A 15 22.40 -9.54 -27.61
CA THR A 15 22.34 -8.21 -28.19
C THR A 15 22.18 -7.19 -27.07
N HIS A 16 22.63 -5.95 -27.30
CA HIS A 16 22.44 -4.86 -26.32
C HIS A 16 20.95 -4.68 -25.95
N GLU A 17 20.04 -4.98 -26.88
CA GLU A 17 18.58 -4.97 -26.66
C GLU A 17 18.13 -6.09 -25.69
N ASP A 18 18.66 -7.32 -25.85
CA ASP A 18 18.39 -8.43 -24.92
C ASP A 18 18.88 -8.13 -23.50
N GLU A 19 20.04 -7.50 -23.37
CA GLU A 19 20.59 -7.10 -22.07
C GLU A 19 19.73 -6.01 -21.41
N GLN A 20 19.22 -5.05 -22.20
CA GLN A 20 18.31 -4.03 -21.70
C GLN A 20 16.99 -4.62 -21.18
N TRP A 21 16.36 -5.54 -21.91
CA TRP A 21 15.13 -6.19 -21.45
C TRP A 21 15.34 -7.01 -20.18
N ARG A 22 16.48 -7.68 -20.07
CA ARG A 22 16.86 -8.43 -18.87
C ARG A 22 16.98 -7.51 -17.65
N VAL A 23 17.58 -6.33 -17.79
CA VAL A 23 17.70 -5.35 -16.70
C VAL A 23 16.31 -4.88 -16.27
N GLN A 24 15.45 -4.50 -17.22
CA GLN A 24 14.08 -4.05 -16.93
C GLN A 24 13.27 -5.14 -16.21
N TYR A 25 13.36 -6.38 -16.67
CA TYR A 25 12.70 -7.51 -16.03
C TYR A 25 13.17 -7.73 -14.59
N CYS A 26 14.49 -7.69 -14.37
CA CYS A 26 15.06 -7.78 -13.02
C CYS A 26 14.52 -6.67 -12.10
N ASP A 27 14.38 -5.45 -12.61
CA ASP A 27 13.87 -4.33 -11.82
C ASP A 27 12.38 -4.45 -11.50
N VAL A 28 11.58 -4.93 -12.44
CA VAL A 28 10.17 -5.28 -12.20
C VAL A 28 10.05 -6.36 -11.12
N LEU A 29 10.84 -7.43 -11.21
CA LEU A 29 10.87 -8.50 -10.19
C LEU A 29 11.27 -7.98 -8.81
N LYS A 30 12.30 -7.14 -8.72
CA LYS A 30 12.70 -6.52 -7.44
C LYS A 30 11.56 -5.72 -6.81
N ARG A 31 10.87 -4.89 -7.61
CA ARG A 31 9.72 -4.10 -7.13
C ARG A 31 8.56 -5.00 -6.71
N PHE A 32 8.29 -6.06 -7.47
CA PHE A 32 7.26 -7.05 -7.12
C PHE A 32 7.56 -7.78 -5.81
N ILE A 33 8.79 -8.27 -5.63
CA ILE A 33 9.24 -8.92 -4.38
C ILE A 33 9.11 -7.97 -3.20
N ASN A 34 9.44 -6.68 -3.39
CA ASN A 34 9.28 -5.67 -2.34
C ASN A 34 7.81 -5.43 -1.98
N LEU A 35 6.87 -5.51 -2.93
CA LEU A 35 5.43 -5.42 -2.65
C LEU A 35 4.91 -6.64 -1.88
N LEU A 36 5.44 -7.84 -2.16
CA LEU A 36 5.05 -9.07 -1.49
C LEU A 36 5.57 -9.18 -0.04
N ARG A 37 6.47 -8.30 0.39
CA ARG A 37 6.94 -8.29 1.78
C ARG A 37 5.75 -8.12 2.72
N ALA A 38 5.76 -8.90 3.79
CA ALA A 38 4.74 -8.82 4.82
C ALA A 38 4.69 -7.39 5.38
N LYS A 39 3.53 -6.75 5.24
CA LYS A 39 3.22 -5.45 5.83
C LYS A 39 2.16 -5.62 6.92
N PRO A 40 2.27 -4.90 8.04
CA PRO A 40 1.20 -4.78 9.03
C PRO A 40 -0.14 -4.46 8.38
N LEU A 41 -1.22 -4.97 8.98
CA LEU A 41 -2.55 -4.90 8.40
C LEU A 41 -3.01 -3.45 8.14
N LEU A 42 -2.70 -2.52 9.04
CA LEU A 42 -3.03 -1.11 8.86
C LEU A 42 -2.23 -0.43 7.75
N GLU A 43 -0.95 -0.78 7.58
CA GLU A 43 -0.16 -0.23 6.46
C GLU A 43 -0.72 -0.70 5.11
N ARG A 44 -1.19 -1.95 5.06
CA ARG A 44 -1.86 -2.50 3.87
C ARG A 44 -3.16 -1.76 3.58
N LEU A 45 -3.94 -1.42 4.61
CA LEU A 45 -5.15 -0.62 4.46
C LEU A 45 -4.88 0.82 4.05
N ALA A 46 -3.91 1.48 4.68
CA ALA A 46 -3.52 2.84 4.38
C ALA A 46 -3.03 2.98 2.93
N GLY A 47 -2.21 2.04 2.48
CA GLY A 47 -1.59 2.06 1.14
C GLY A 47 -2.32 1.23 0.08
N ALA A 48 -3.55 0.78 0.32
CA ALA A 48 -4.24 -0.18 -0.55
C ALA A 48 -4.35 0.31 -2.01
N GLU A 49 -4.66 1.58 -2.22
CA GLU A 49 -4.77 2.21 -3.55
C GLU A 49 -3.38 2.33 -4.21
N SER A 50 -2.37 2.74 -3.46
CA SER A 50 -0.98 2.81 -3.96
C SER A 50 -0.45 1.43 -4.34
N ILE A 51 -0.76 0.40 -3.57
CA ILE A 51 -0.41 -0.99 -3.87
C ILE A 51 -1.11 -1.42 -5.16
N ALA A 52 -2.42 -1.21 -5.28
CA ALA A 52 -3.17 -1.55 -6.48
C ALA A 52 -2.58 -0.85 -7.73
N TYR A 53 -2.33 0.45 -7.65
CA TYR A 53 -1.67 1.22 -8.72
C TYR A 53 -0.30 0.62 -9.10
N THR A 54 0.52 0.29 -8.10
CA THR A 54 1.85 -0.29 -8.37
C THR A 54 1.73 -1.65 -9.06
N PHE A 55 0.75 -2.49 -8.68
CA PHE A 55 0.50 -3.75 -9.39
C PHE A 55 0.09 -3.52 -10.85
N GLN A 56 -0.73 -2.52 -11.16
CA GLN A 56 -1.06 -2.20 -12.56
C GLN A 56 0.20 -1.78 -13.33
N GLU A 57 1.01 -0.90 -12.75
CA GLU A 57 2.26 -0.44 -13.37
C GLU A 57 3.21 -1.62 -13.67
N LEU A 58 3.35 -2.55 -12.72
CA LEU A 58 4.22 -3.72 -12.90
C LEU A 58 3.67 -4.69 -13.95
N ASN A 59 2.35 -4.92 -13.99
CA ASN A 59 1.75 -5.78 -15.03
C ASN A 59 1.91 -5.15 -16.42
N SER A 60 1.69 -3.84 -16.58
CA SER A 60 1.92 -3.15 -17.86
C SER A 60 3.38 -3.28 -18.32
N LYS A 61 4.35 -3.08 -17.42
CA LYS A 61 5.77 -3.23 -17.74
C LYS A 61 6.15 -4.67 -18.08
N LEU A 62 5.55 -5.66 -17.41
CA LEU A 62 5.75 -7.07 -17.75
C LEU A 62 5.22 -7.38 -19.15
N ASP A 63 4.04 -6.87 -19.51
CA ASP A 63 3.50 -7.06 -20.86
C ASP A 63 4.43 -6.42 -21.92
N GLU A 64 4.90 -5.19 -21.68
CA GLU A 64 5.84 -4.49 -22.57
C GLU A 64 7.13 -5.30 -22.79
N ILE A 65 7.72 -5.82 -21.72
CA ILE A 65 8.93 -6.67 -21.80
C ILE A 65 8.61 -7.95 -22.58
N CYS A 66 7.51 -8.63 -22.26
CA CYS A 66 7.15 -9.90 -22.90
C CYS A 66 6.89 -9.73 -24.41
N VAL A 67 6.25 -8.63 -24.82
CA VAL A 67 6.10 -8.28 -26.24
C VAL A 67 7.46 -7.94 -26.86
N GLY A 68 8.28 -7.14 -26.17
CA GLY A 68 9.59 -6.72 -26.65
C GLY A 68 10.58 -7.86 -26.90
N VAL A 69 10.51 -8.93 -26.10
CA VAL A 69 11.34 -10.14 -26.28
C VAL A 69 10.67 -11.22 -27.14
N GLY A 70 9.47 -10.96 -27.67
CA GLY A 70 8.71 -11.91 -28.50
C GLY A 70 8.13 -13.12 -27.74
N ALA A 71 8.07 -13.06 -26.41
CA ALA A 71 7.44 -14.08 -25.56
C ALA A 71 5.90 -13.97 -25.53
N MET A 72 5.35 -12.84 -25.99
CA MET A 72 3.93 -12.56 -26.03
C MET A 72 3.58 -11.82 -27.32
N ASP A 73 2.43 -12.16 -27.92
CA ASP A 73 1.88 -11.39 -29.03
C ASP A 73 1.31 -10.05 -28.53
N SER A 74 1.47 -8.97 -29.29
CA SER A 74 0.97 -7.64 -28.92
C SER A 74 -0.55 -7.60 -28.69
N SER A 75 -1.33 -8.51 -29.30
CA SER A 75 -2.76 -8.65 -29.06
C SER A 75 -3.11 -9.23 -27.69
N ALA A 76 -2.15 -9.88 -27.01
CA ALA A 76 -2.33 -10.42 -25.67
C ALA A 76 -1.92 -9.43 -24.55
N GLN A 77 -1.31 -8.29 -24.90
CA GLN A 77 -0.98 -7.23 -23.96
C GLN A 77 -2.25 -6.70 -23.26
N GLY A 78 -2.19 -6.55 -21.94
CA GLY A 78 -3.29 -5.99 -21.15
C GLY A 78 -4.44 -6.96 -20.86
N GLN A 79 -4.36 -8.25 -21.20
CA GLN A 79 -5.42 -9.23 -20.87
C GLN A 79 -5.78 -9.27 -19.37
N TRP A 80 -4.81 -9.00 -18.48
CA TRP A 80 -5.04 -8.93 -17.05
C TRP A 80 -6.03 -7.82 -16.64
N GLN A 81 -6.17 -6.77 -17.45
CA GLN A 81 -7.05 -5.62 -17.17
C GLN A 81 -8.52 -6.05 -17.13
N THR A 82 -8.92 -7.05 -17.92
CA THR A 82 -10.29 -7.57 -17.96
C THR A 82 -10.76 -8.09 -16.61
N HIS A 83 -9.84 -8.62 -15.79
CA HIS A 83 -10.17 -9.14 -14.45
C HIS A 83 -9.77 -8.18 -13.32
N TRP A 84 -9.18 -7.03 -13.64
CA TRP A 84 -8.58 -6.13 -12.66
C TRP A 84 -9.58 -5.65 -11.61
N ALA A 85 -10.70 -5.05 -12.03
CA ALA A 85 -11.71 -4.52 -11.13
C ALA A 85 -12.26 -5.60 -10.18
N ARG A 86 -12.53 -6.79 -10.72
CA ARG A 86 -12.97 -7.95 -9.93
C ARG A 86 -11.92 -8.37 -8.90
N ASN A 87 -10.65 -8.45 -9.31
CA ASN A 87 -9.56 -8.84 -8.42
C ASN A 87 -9.35 -7.81 -7.30
N CYS A 88 -9.41 -6.52 -7.61
CA CYS A 88 -9.40 -5.44 -6.62
C CYS A 88 -10.55 -5.59 -5.62
N GLN A 89 -11.76 -5.93 -6.08
CA GLN A 89 -12.91 -6.10 -5.22
C GLN A 89 -12.77 -7.31 -4.28
N VAL A 90 -12.23 -8.42 -4.77
CA VAL A 90 -11.92 -9.60 -3.94
C VAL A 90 -10.89 -9.24 -2.87
N GLN A 91 -9.81 -8.54 -3.24
CA GLN A 91 -8.77 -8.12 -2.31
C GLN A 91 -9.31 -7.14 -1.25
N ALA A 92 -10.13 -6.16 -1.65
CA ALA A 92 -10.76 -5.24 -0.72
C ALA A 92 -11.66 -5.97 0.29
N THR A 93 -12.42 -6.98 -0.17
CA THR A 93 -13.29 -7.78 0.71
C THR A 93 -12.48 -8.64 1.68
N GLN A 94 -11.35 -9.22 1.24
CA GLN A 94 -10.45 -9.97 2.12
C GLN A 94 -9.79 -9.07 3.17
N LEU A 95 -9.35 -7.87 2.75
CA LEU A 95 -8.76 -6.89 3.64
C LEU A 95 -9.77 -6.41 4.68
N GLU A 96 -11.02 -6.14 4.27
CA GLU A 96 -12.14 -5.80 5.14
C GLU A 96 -12.35 -6.86 6.21
N ALA A 97 -12.47 -8.13 5.81
CA ALA A 97 -12.65 -9.25 6.74
C ALA A 97 -11.49 -9.36 7.74
N GLN A 98 -10.24 -9.21 7.27
CA GLN A 98 -9.05 -9.26 8.14
C GLN A 98 -9.07 -8.11 9.16
N VAL A 99 -9.35 -6.89 8.71
CA VAL A 99 -9.36 -5.70 9.57
C VAL A 99 -10.46 -5.80 10.62
N GLN A 100 -11.67 -6.18 10.24
CA GLN A 100 -12.81 -6.31 11.15
C GLN A 100 -12.60 -7.44 12.18
N ALA A 101 -12.04 -8.58 11.75
CA ALA A 101 -11.81 -9.72 12.65
C ALA A 101 -10.62 -9.52 13.62
N THR A 102 -9.70 -8.60 13.32
CA THR A 102 -8.52 -8.38 14.17
C THR A 102 -8.83 -7.39 15.29
N ASP A 103 -8.49 -7.77 16.52
CA ASP A 103 -8.59 -6.91 17.70
C ASP A 103 -7.65 -5.69 17.59
N PRO A 104 -8.09 -4.47 18.01
CA PRO A 104 -7.26 -3.27 17.96
C PRO A 104 -5.91 -3.38 18.68
N SER A 105 -5.84 -4.13 19.79
CA SER A 105 -4.58 -4.34 20.53
C SER A 105 -3.56 -5.14 19.70
N LEU A 106 -4.02 -6.15 18.95
CA LEU A 106 -3.19 -6.95 18.06
C LEU A 106 -2.74 -6.13 16.85
N ILE A 107 -3.61 -5.26 16.33
CA ILE A 107 -3.27 -4.32 15.26
C ILE A 107 -2.13 -3.38 15.71
N ILE A 108 -2.24 -2.81 16.90
CA ILE A 108 -1.20 -1.92 17.46
C ILE A 108 0.10 -2.69 17.67
N ARG A 109 0.03 -3.94 18.13
CA ARG A 109 1.21 -4.81 18.32
C ARG A 109 1.90 -5.21 17.02
N GLN A 110 1.16 -5.31 15.91
CA GLN A 110 1.77 -5.53 14.58
C GLN A 110 2.62 -4.32 14.15
N LEU A 111 2.28 -3.14 14.63
CA LEU A 111 3.05 -1.92 14.45
C LEU A 111 4.07 -1.78 15.58
N ARG A 112 5.17 -1.06 15.35
CA ARG A 112 6.26 -0.88 16.33
C ARG A 112 5.90 0.16 17.41
N GLY A 113 4.68 0.08 17.94
CA GLY A 113 4.15 0.98 18.97
C GLY A 113 3.26 2.11 18.45
N GLU A 114 2.71 2.90 19.38
CA GLU A 114 1.69 3.92 19.15
C GLU A 114 2.10 5.00 18.13
N LYS A 115 3.39 5.36 18.07
CA LYS A 115 3.88 6.35 17.09
C LYS A 115 3.65 5.92 15.65
N GLU A 116 3.92 4.65 15.33
CA GLU A 116 3.69 4.12 13.99
C GLU A 116 2.19 3.96 13.71
N VAL A 117 1.39 3.62 14.73
CA VAL A 117 -0.07 3.59 14.62
C VAL A 117 -0.60 4.97 14.25
N THR A 118 -0.20 6.01 14.97
CA THR A 118 -0.61 7.39 14.70
C THR A 118 -0.20 7.83 13.29
N LYS A 119 1.02 7.51 12.85
CA LYS A 119 1.47 7.81 11.49
C LYS A 119 0.58 7.14 10.44
N VAL A 120 0.31 5.85 10.58
CA VAL A 120 -0.54 5.11 9.63
C VAL A 120 -2.00 5.61 9.67
N MET A 121 -2.50 6.04 10.83
CA MET A 121 -3.79 6.70 10.95
C MET A 121 -3.84 8.06 10.24
N LEU A 122 -2.76 8.84 10.29
CA LEU A 122 -2.64 10.09 9.53
C LEU A 122 -2.60 9.79 8.03
N ASP A 123 -1.81 8.81 7.58
CA ASP A 123 -1.74 8.41 6.17
C ASP A 123 -3.12 7.96 5.65
N MET A 124 -3.87 7.18 6.44
CA MET A 124 -5.27 6.83 6.12
C MET A 124 -6.16 8.06 6.01
N SER A 125 -6.05 9.01 6.95
CA SER A 125 -6.84 10.24 6.93
C SER A 125 -6.52 11.09 5.69
N SER A 126 -5.25 11.29 5.36
CA SER A 126 -4.84 11.99 4.13
C SER A 126 -5.35 11.31 2.87
N SER A 127 -5.38 9.98 2.83
CA SER A 127 -5.94 9.25 1.68
C SER A 127 -7.45 9.43 1.53
N LEU A 128 -8.18 9.62 2.63
CA LEU A 128 -9.63 9.87 2.62
C LEU A 128 -9.97 11.26 2.09
N GLU A 129 -9.14 12.27 2.41
CA GLU A 129 -9.28 13.61 1.85
C GLU A 129 -9.03 13.65 0.34
N ALA A 130 -8.17 12.76 -0.17
CA ALA A 130 -7.86 12.67 -1.59
C ALA A 130 -8.98 12.01 -2.41
N ASP A 131 -9.59 10.93 -1.90
CA ASP A 131 -10.73 10.27 -2.53
C ASP A 131 -11.69 9.65 -1.49
N PRO A 132 -12.75 10.36 -1.09
CA PRO A 132 -13.67 9.90 -0.06
C PRO A 132 -14.67 8.85 -0.56
N SER A 133 -14.72 8.58 -1.87
CA SER A 133 -15.80 7.85 -2.54
C SER A 133 -15.51 6.36 -2.78
N THR A 134 -14.27 5.93 -2.54
CA THR A 134 -13.91 4.53 -2.74
C THR A 134 -14.55 3.63 -1.68
N ARG A 135 -14.84 2.36 -2.03
CA ARG A 135 -15.30 1.36 -1.04
C ARG A 135 -14.29 1.16 0.10
N LEU A 136 -13.00 1.38 -0.15
CA LEU A 136 -11.96 1.35 0.88
C LEU A 136 -12.04 2.55 1.82
N ALA A 137 -12.62 3.67 1.40
CA ALA A 137 -12.80 4.85 2.24
C ALA A 137 -13.70 4.56 3.45
N ASP A 138 -14.81 3.82 3.25
CA ASP A 138 -15.70 3.43 4.34
C ASP A 138 -14.97 2.54 5.37
N LEU A 139 -14.19 1.58 4.87
CA LEU A 139 -13.39 0.70 5.71
C LEU A 139 -12.31 1.49 6.49
N LYS A 140 -11.63 2.43 5.85
CA LYS A 140 -10.65 3.32 6.50
C LYS A 140 -11.32 4.16 7.59
N ARG A 141 -12.48 4.77 7.32
CA ARG A 141 -13.23 5.57 8.30
C ARG A 141 -13.63 4.71 9.51
N ALA A 142 -14.22 3.54 9.29
CA ALA A 142 -14.60 2.62 10.37
C ALA A 142 -13.40 2.15 11.19
N THR A 143 -12.26 1.88 10.53
CA THR A 143 -11.03 1.45 11.20
C THR A 143 -10.41 2.56 12.03
N LEU A 144 -10.37 3.79 11.51
CA LEU A 144 -9.89 4.97 12.23
C LEU A 144 -10.73 5.22 13.48
N GLU A 145 -12.05 5.13 13.37
CA GLU A 145 -12.94 5.32 14.51
C GLU A 145 -12.71 4.27 15.59
N ARG A 146 -12.60 2.99 15.20
CA ARG A 146 -12.31 1.90 16.13
C ARG A 146 -10.97 2.09 16.85
N LEU A 147 -9.94 2.57 16.15
CA LEU A 147 -8.63 2.84 16.76
C LEU A 147 -8.67 4.07 17.67
N ARG A 148 -9.40 5.12 17.30
CA ARG A 148 -9.59 6.32 18.14
C ARG A 148 -10.23 5.97 19.47
N LEU A 149 -11.32 5.20 19.43
CA LEU A 149 -12.01 4.72 20.64
C LEU A 149 -11.08 3.87 21.51
N TYR A 150 -10.35 2.93 20.91
CA TYR A 150 -9.42 2.06 21.64
C TYR A 150 -8.27 2.83 22.30
N LEU A 151 -7.70 3.81 21.60
CA LEU A 151 -6.60 4.64 22.11
C LEU A 151 -7.08 5.74 23.08
N GLY A 152 -8.39 5.85 23.33
CA GLY A 152 -8.96 6.90 24.17
C GLY A 152 -8.72 8.31 23.62
N LEU A 153 -8.65 8.44 22.29
CA LEU A 153 -8.44 9.71 21.57
C LEU A 153 -9.73 10.52 21.43
N ASP A 154 -10.77 10.16 22.19
CA ASP A 154 -12.08 10.79 22.11
C ASP A 154 -12.02 12.26 22.53
N THR A 155 -12.41 13.12 21.59
CA THR A 155 -12.57 14.57 21.71
C THR A 155 -13.89 14.87 22.42
N SER A 156 -13.89 15.29 23.70
CA SER A 156 -14.12 16.72 23.99
C SER A 156 -13.61 17.19 25.36
N ALA A 157 -13.05 16.31 26.19
CA ALA A 157 -12.57 16.68 27.54
C ALA A 157 -11.10 16.29 27.79
N ASN A 158 -10.67 15.11 27.37
CA ASN A 158 -9.39 14.55 27.83
C ASN A 158 -8.16 15.00 27.03
N VAL A 159 -8.30 15.39 25.75
CA VAL A 159 -7.16 15.78 24.91
C VAL A 159 -6.64 17.18 25.27
N ALA A 160 -7.55 18.12 25.56
CA ALA A 160 -7.18 19.47 26.00
C ALA A 160 -6.53 19.45 27.40
N GLU A 161 -7.11 18.70 28.35
CA GLU A 161 -6.56 18.56 29.71
C GLU A 161 -5.23 17.83 29.77
N ARG A 162 -5.00 16.81 28.92
CA ARG A 162 -3.78 16.00 28.98
C ARG A 162 -2.60 16.58 28.22
N ASN A 163 -2.83 17.29 27.11
CA ASN A 163 -1.74 17.76 26.24
C ASN A 163 -1.38 19.24 26.43
N PHE A 164 -2.25 20.05 27.03
CA PHE A 164 -2.00 21.47 27.20
C PHE A 164 -2.35 21.91 28.62
N LYS A 165 -1.41 21.74 29.56
CA LYS A 165 -1.50 22.33 30.91
C LYS A 165 -1.67 23.85 30.94
N TRP A 166 -1.48 24.53 29.80
CA TRP A 166 -1.64 25.98 29.64
C TRP A 166 -2.92 26.37 28.88
N TYR A 167 -3.72 25.41 28.40
CA TYR A 167 -5.01 25.72 27.79
C TYR A 167 -6.02 26.01 28.89
N ILE A 168 -6.41 27.28 29.03
CA ILE A 168 -7.53 27.71 29.87
C ILE A 168 -8.78 27.66 28.97
N PRO A 169 -9.76 26.79 29.25
CA PRO A 169 -11.01 26.77 28.49
C PRO A 169 -11.71 28.13 28.60
N GLU A 170 -12.45 28.57 27.59
CA GLU A 170 -13.23 29.84 27.64
C GLU A 170 -14.13 29.93 28.88
N ARG A 171 -14.64 28.79 29.35
CA ARG A 171 -15.44 28.67 30.58
C ARG A 171 -14.69 29.00 31.88
N GLY A 172 -13.36 29.00 31.84
CA GLY A 172 -12.46 29.36 32.95
C GLY A 172 -11.88 30.77 32.84
N VAL A 173 -12.28 31.55 31.83
CA VAL A 173 -11.91 32.95 31.68
C VAL A 173 -13.05 33.79 32.24
N GLU A 174 -12.93 34.20 33.51
CA GLU A 174 -13.78 35.27 34.05
C GLU A 174 -13.38 36.57 33.37
N ILE A 175 -14.12 36.97 32.33
CA ILE A 175 -13.99 38.31 31.77
C ILE A 175 -14.58 39.26 32.82
N GLY A 176 -13.71 39.90 33.60
CA GLY A 176 -14.11 40.98 34.48
C GLY A 176 -14.83 42.05 33.65
N CYS A 177 -16.14 42.18 33.82
CA CYS A 177 -16.86 43.38 33.43
C CYS A 177 -16.43 44.49 34.39
N ASP A 178 -15.33 45.18 34.06
CA ASP A 178 -15.02 46.46 34.68
C ASP A 178 -16.10 47.46 34.27
N ARG A 179 -16.78 47.98 35.29
CA ARG A 179 -17.83 49.01 35.22
C ARG A 179 -17.27 50.33 35.75
#